data_AF-A0A1I0QIH2-F1
#
_entry.id   AF-A0A1I0QIH2-F1
#
_cell.length_a   1.000
_cell.length_b   1.000
_cell.length_c   1.000
_cell.angle_alpha   90.00
_cell.angle_beta   90.00
_cell.angle_gamma   90.00
#
_symmetry.space_group_name_H-M   'P 1'
#
loop_
_entity.id
_entity.type
_entity.pdbx_description
1 polymer ?
#
loop_
_entity_poly.entity_id
_entity_poly.type
_entity_poly.pdbx_seq_one_letter_code
_entity_poly.pdbx_strand_id
1 'polypeptide(L)'
;MEQINQYIKQFPELFKGKKVLYVHGFGSSGQSGTVTRIREVLPHAEVIAPDLPIHPKDAIDLLRRLCQTETPDLIIGTSMGGMYAEMLDGFDRILVNPAMRMGDTMKEHGMIGAQHFSNPRQDGVQDFIVTKALVKEYKDLTEQCFSAVTDEEQERVWGLFGDEDTTVNTYDLFRGHYPKAIRFHGEHRMNDNSFMHSVVPVIRWIDDRQEGRERPIIYIGIDALKDKWQKPNSSSQKTIRTLLETYQLYFVADAPDNASYYTDINQWLYEYVNVPAWGHTVFTNQRQLLYGDYFIGTDQHWDGMATQICFGSDTFKTWDDIASCFLRLGGQ
;
A
#
# COMPACT_ATOMS: atom_id res chain seq x y z
N MET A 1 -5.57 -29.66 9.49
CA MET A 1 -6.60 -28.64 9.77
C MET A 1 -5.90 -27.51 10.48
N GLU A 2 -5.39 -26.53 9.74
CA GLU A 2 -4.83 -25.33 10.33
C GLU A 2 -5.98 -24.57 11.03
N GLN A 3 -5.76 -24.22 12.30
CA GLN A 3 -6.66 -23.36 13.04
C GLN A 3 -6.67 -21.99 12.36
N ILE A 4 -7.71 -21.73 11.57
CA ILE A 4 -8.01 -20.40 11.03
C ILE A 4 -8.18 -19.46 12.22
N ASN A 5 -7.27 -18.53 12.37
CA ASN A 5 -7.35 -17.52 13.41
C ASN A 5 -8.51 -16.57 13.09
N GLN A 6 -9.65 -16.73 13.78
CA GLN A 6 -10.91 -16.02 13.53
C GLN A 6 -10.82 -14.48 13.69
N TYR A 7 -9.67 -13.94 14.10
CA TYR A 7 -9.45 -12.52 14.33
C TYR A 7 -8.71 -11.79 13.18
N ILE A 8 -8.22 -12.51 12.17
CA ILE A 8 -7.48 -11.90 11.05
C ILE A 8 -8.44 -11.70 9.88
N LYS A 9 -8.57 -10.43 9.44
CA LYS A 9 -9.42 -10.08 8.31
C LYS A 9 -8.81 -10.59 7.00
N GLN A 10 -9.60 -11.31 6.22
CA GLN A 10 -9.20 -11.90 4.95
C GLN A 10 -9.99 -11.28 3.78
N PHE A 11 -9.41 -11.33 2.58
CA PHE A 11 -10.04 -10.91 1.32
C PHE A 11 -9.95 -12.04 0.27
N PRO A 12 -10.81 -13.07 0.34
CA PRO A 12 -10.70 -14.26 -0.49
C PRO A 12 -10.84 -14.02 -2.01
N GLU A 13 -11.53 -12.95 -2.40
CA GLU A 13 -11.71 -12.60 -3.82
C GLU A 13 -10.65 -11.60 -4.33
N LEU A 14 -9.88 -10.98 -3.43
CA LEU A 14 -8.80 -10.07 -3.81
C LEU A 14 -7.59 -10.89 -4.27
N PHE A 15 -7.12 -10.64 -5.49
CA PHE A 15 -5.95 -11.32 -6.06
C PHE A 15 -6.09 -12.85 -6.14
N LYS A 16 -7.32 -13.34 -6.26
CA LYS A 16 -7.65 -14.77 -6.30
C LYS A 16 -7.08 -15.44 -7.54
N GLY A 17 -6.39 -16.56 -7.34
CA GLY A 17 -5.78 -17.36 -8.43
C GLY A 17 -4.53 -16.75 -9.03
N LYS A 18 -4.05 -15.61 -8.48
CA LYS A 18 -2.85 -14.90 -8.92
C LYS A 18 -1.65 -15.21 -8.03
N LYS A 19 -0.46 -14.95 -8.55
CA LYS A 19 0.83 -15.17 -7.88
C LYS A 19 1.42 -13.88 -7.33
N VAL A 20 1.80 -13.91 -6.06
CA VAL A 20 2.55 -12.84 -5.40
C VAL A 20 3.96 -13.32 -5.09
N LEU A 21 4.97 -12.67 -5.66
CA LEU A 21 6.36 -12.85 -5.26
C LEU A 21 6.70 -11.84 -4.16
N TYR A 22 6.97 -12.34 -2.96
CA TYR A 22 7.44 -11.51 -1.85
C TYR A 22 8.98 -11.54 -1.76
N VAL A 23 9.59 -10.37 -1.77
CA VAL A 23 11.04 -10.17 -1.67
C VAL A 23 11.36 -9.51 -0.34
N HIS A 24 12.00 -10.28 0.55
CA HIS A 24 12.25 -9.85 1.93
C HIS A 24 13.45 -8.89 2.06
N GLY A 25 13.47 -8.13 3.16
CA GLY A 25 14.60 -7.26 3.53
C GLY A 25 15.86 -7.99 3.98
N PHE A 26 16.94 -7.24 4.19
CA PHE A 26 18.23 -7.78 4.61
C PHE A 26 18.13 -8.44 5.99
N GLY A 27 18.79 -9.59 6.17
CA GLY A 27 18.73 -10.34 7.42
C GLY A 27 17.34 -10.92 7.75
N SER A 28 16.43 -11.01 6.78
CA SER A 28 15.16 -11.73 6.89
C SER A 28 15.17 -13.02 6.04
N SER A 29 14.01 -13.65 5.87
CA SER A 29 13.83 -14.89 5.13
C SER A 29 12.44 -14.97 4.47
N GLY A 30 12.23 -15.98 3.63
CA GLY A 30 10.94 -16.36 3.07
C GLY A 30 9.92 -16.87 4.10
N GLN A 31 10.33 -17.02 5.36
CA GLN A 31 9.48 -17.43 6.49
C GLN A 31 9.16 -16.26 7.45
N SER A 32 9.30 -15.02 6.98
CA SER A 32 8.98 -13.84 7.81
C SER A 32 7.48 -13.74 8.12
N GLY A 33 7.14 -13.10 9.24
CA GLY A 33 5.73 -12.88 9.63
C GLY A 33 4.93 -12.11 8.58
N THR A 34 5.59 -11.28 7.78
CA THR A 34 4.96 -10.62 6.62
C THR A 34 4.44 -11.61 5.59
N VAL A 35 5.19 -12.67 5.29
CA VAL A 35 4.75 -13.70 4.32
C VAL A 35 3.52 -14.42 4.86
N THR A 36 3.52 -14.78 6.14
CA THR A 36 2.34 -15.35 6.81
C THR A 36 1.15 -14.42 6.69
N ARG A 37 1.34 -13.11 6.96
CA ARG A 37 0.27 -12.12 6.87
C ARG A 37 -0.29 -11.97 5.46
N ILE A 38 0.55 -11.96 4.43
CA ILE A 38 0.10 -11.90 3.03
C ILE A 38 -0.78 -13.13 2.73
N ARG A 39 -0.35 -14.33 3.11
CA ARG A 39 -1.12 -15.57 2.93
C ARG A 39 -2.45 -15.56 3.68
N GLU A 40 -2.49 -15.03 4.90
CA GLU A 40 -3.72 -14.92 5.68
C GLU A 40 -4.72 -13.94 5.06
N VAL A 41 -4.23 -12.79 4.56
CA VAL A 41 -5.06 -11.72 4.01
C VAL A 41 -5.51 -12.02 2.58
N LEU A 42 -4.69 -12.70 1.78
CA LEU A 42 -4.96 -13.11 0.40
C LEU A 42 -4.99 -14.65 0.30
N PRO A 43 -5.98 -15.33 0.93
CA PRO A 43 -5.94 -16.78 1.12
C PRO A 43 -6.03 -17.59 -0.18
N HIS A 44 -6.45 -16.97 -1.28
CA HIS A 44 -6.54 -17.62 -2.59
C HIS A 44 -5.47 -17.12 -3.59
N ALA A 45 -4.52 -16.31 -3.14
CA ALA A 45 -3.32 -15.99 -3.90
C ALA A 45 -2.21 -17.00 -3.60
N GLU A 46 -1.40 -17.34 -4.60
CA GLU A 46 -0.21 -18.14 -4.41
C GLU A 46 0.97 -17.24 -4.01
N VAL A 47 1.49 -17.40 -2.79
CA VAL A 47 2.57 -16.56 -2.26
C VAL A 47 3.91 -17.27 -2.32
N ILE A 48 4.77 -16.83 -3.24
CA ILE A 48 6.13 -17.29 -3.44
C ILE A 48 7.06 -16.37 -2.64
N ALA A 49 7.83 -16.93 -1.72
CA ALA A 49 8.76 -16.18 -0.88
C ALA A 49 10.02 -17.01 -0.63
N PRO A 50 11.04 -16.92 -1.50
CA PRO A 50 12.28 -17.66 -1.33
C PRO A 50 13.15 -17.04 -0.22
N ASP A 51 14.07 -17.83 0.32
CA ASP A 51 15.20 -17.26 1.04
C ASP A 51 16.20 -16.67 0.04
N LEU A 52 16.61 -15.42 0.26
CA LEU A 52 17.56 -14.77 -0.61
C LEU A 52 19.01 -15.13 -0.22
N PRO A 53 19.88 -15.41 -1.20
CA PRO A 53 21.33 -15.40 -1.02
C PRO A 53 21.80 -14.07 -0.42
N ILE A 54 22.89 -14.12 0.34
CA ILE A 54 23.48 -12.92 0.94
C ILE A 54 24.20 -12.08 -0.12
N HIS A 55 24.84 -12.75 -1.09
CA HIS A 55 25.51 -12.10 -2.20
C HIS A 55 24.47 -11.51 -3.18
N PRO A 56 24.54 -10.19 -3.44
CA PRO A 56 23.45 -9.49 -4.12
C PRO A 56 23.29 -9.89 -5.58
N LYS A 57 24.38 -10.29 -6.26
CA LYS A 57 24.33 -10.82 -7.62
C LYS A 57 23.56 -12.15 -7.69
N ASP A 58 23.81 -13.05 -6.75
CA ASP A 58 23.14 -14.35 -6.70
C ASP A 58 21.66 -14.19 -6.36
N ALA A 59 21.32 -13.22 -5.50
CA ALA A 59 19.95 -12.89 -5.14
C ALA A 59 19.15 -12.35 -6.33
N ILE A 60 19.68 -11.37 -7.07
CA ILE A 60 18.96 -10.85 -8.25
C ILE A 60 18.85 -11.88 -9.37
N ASP A 61 19.86 -12.75 -9.54
CA ASP A 61 19.80 -13.85 -10.53
C ASP A 61 18.77 -14.91 -10.15
N LEU A 62 18.63 -15.24 -8.87
CA LEU A 62 17.54 -16.08 -8.38
C LEU A 62 16.18 -15.44 -8.66
N LEU A 63 16.01 -14.17 -8.31
CA LEU A 63 14.74 -13.45 -8.48
C LEU A 63 14.33 -13.33 -9.95
N ARG A 64 15.27 -13.02 -10.85
CA ARG A 64 15.00 -12.99 -12.30
C ARG A 64 14.58 -14.36 -12.83
N ARG A 65 15.22 -15.44 -12.39
CA ARG A 65 14.80 -16.81 -12.75
C ARG A 65 13.40 -17.11 -12.25
N LEU A 66 13.09 -16.77 -11.00
CA LEU A 66 11.74 -16.95 -10.44
C LEU A 66 10.70 -16.16 -11.22
N CYS A 67 10.99 -14.92 -11.61
CA CYS A 67 10.09 -14.14 -12.45
C CYS A 67 9.82 -14.81 -13.80
N GLN A 68 10.83 -15.43 -14.41
CA GLN A 68 10.69 -16.17 -15.66
C GLN A 68 9.91 -17.48 -15.51
N THR A 69 10.11 -18.22 -14.42
CA THR A 69 9.48 -19.54 -14.23
C THR A 69 8.08 -19.44 -13.65
N GLU A 70 7.87 -18.51 -12.72
CA GLU A 70 6.61 -18.37 -11.98
C GLU A 70 5.68 -17.32 -12.55
N THR A 71 6.21 -16.34 -13.29
CA THR A 71 5.46 -15.22 -13.87
C THR A 71 4.50 -14.57 -12.87
N PRO A 72 5.01 -13.95 -11.78
CA PRO A 72 4.16 -13.39 -10.74
C PRO A 72 3.29 -12.24 -11.28
N ASP A 73 2.04 -12.15 -10.82
CA ASP A 73 1.15 -11.03 -11.16
C ASP A 73 1.47 -9.78 -10.34
N LEU A 74 2.14 -9.94 -9.19
CA LEU A 74 2.58 -8.86 -8.33
C LEU A 74 3.87 -9.23 -7.59
N ILE A 75 4.79 -8.29 -7.51
CA ILE A 75 5.99 -8.37 -6.67
C ILE A 75 5.87 -7.38 -5.52
N ILE A 76 6.05 -7.84 -4.29
CA ILE A 76 6.08 -6.98 -3.10
C ILE A 76 7.49 -7.06 -2.49
N GLY A 77 8.22 -5.95 -2.50
CA GLY A 77 9.56 -5.85 -1.94
C GLY A 77 9.60 -4.92 -0.73
N THR A 78 10.21 -5.37 0.38
CA THR A 78 10.36 -4.55 1.59
C THR A 78 11.82 -4.26 1.90
N SER A 79 12.17 -3.02 2.28
CA SER A 79 13.56 -2.64 2.60
C SER A 79 14.52 -3.00 1.44
N MET A 80 15.57 -3.78 1.67
CA MET A 80 16.45 -4.33 0.62
C MET A 80 15.67 -5.10 -0.46
N GLY A 81 14.60 -5.81 -0.11
CA GLY A 81 13.77 -6.49 -1.09
C GLY A 81 13.08 -5.52 -2.06
N GLY A 82 12.79 -4.30 -1.61
CA GLY A 82 12.29 -3.22 -2.47
C GLY A 82 13.33 -2.76 -3.50
N MET A 83 14.61 -2.75 -3.15
CA MET A 83 15.71 -2.49 -4.09
C MET A 83 15.79 -3.57 -5.17
N TYR A 84 15.72 -4.85 -4.80
CA TYR A 84 15.72 -5.91 -5.81
C TYR A 84 14.47 -5.91 -6.67
N ALA A 85 13.29 -5.74 -6.05
CA ALA A 85 12.02 -5.73 -6.75
C ALA A 85 11.95 -4.59 -7.77
N GLU A 86 12.55 -3.42 -7.50
CA GLU A 86 12.68 -2.34 -8.50
C GLU A 86 13.32 -2.83 -9.80
N MET A 87 14.35 -3.67 -9.72
CA MET A 87 15.11 -4.20 -10.86
C MET A 87 14.41 -5.37 -11.61
N LEU A 88 13.19 -5.74 -11.22
CA LEU A 88 12.40 -6.81 -11.85
C LEU A 88 11.34 -6.20 -12.76
N ASP A 89 11.77 -5.83 -13.96
CA ASP A 89 10.99 -5.13 -14.98
C ASP A 89 9.86 -5.97 -15.59
N GLY A 90 8.83 -5.30 -16.10
CA GLY A 90 7.67 -5.94 -16.75
C GLY A 90 6.61 -6.48 -15.78
N PHE A 91 6.80 -6.33 -14.47
CA PHE A 91 5.87 -6.77 -13.43
C PHE A 91 5.30 -5.60 -12.63
N ASP A 92 4.08 -5.78 -12.12
CA ASP A 92 3.53 -4.88 -11.11
C ASP A 92 4.27 -5.03 -9.80
N ARG A 93 4.60 -3.89 -9.18
CA ARG A 93 5.51 -3.84 -8.03
C ARG A 93 4.98 -2.90 -6.96
N ILE A 94 5.02 -3.36 -5.72
CA ILE A 94 4.87 -2.53 -4.52
C ILE A 94 6.18 -2.57 -3.74
N LEU A 95 6.83 -1.42 -3.62
CA LEU A 95 8.11 -1.25 -2.94
C LEU A 95 7.86 -0.51 -1.63
N VAL A 96 7.98 -1.21 -0.49
CA VAL A 96 7.72 -0.64 0.83
C VAL A 96 9.06 -0.30 1.51
N ASN A 97 9.24 0.97 1.84
CA ASN A 97 10.46 1.52 2.43
C ASN A 97 11.74 1.04 1.72
N PRO A 98 11.84 1.16 0.38
CA PRO A 98 12.89 0.49 -0.39
C PRO A 98 14.29 1.04 -0.09
N ALA A 99 15.21 0.15 0.28
CA ALA A 99 16.62 0.47 0.57
C ALA A 99 17.46 0.60 -0.71
N MET A 100 17.13 1.58 -1.56
CA MET A 100 17.75 1.82 -2.88
C MET A 100 19.25 2.16 -2.83
N ARG A 101 19.81 2.39 -1.64
CA ARG A 101 21.23 2.63 -1.37
C ARG A 101 21.77 1.69 -0.30
N MET A 102 21.45 0.40 -0.40
CA MET A 102 21.74 -0.59 0.64
C MET A 102 23.21 -0.60 1.09
N GLY A 103 24.18 -0.42 0.18
CA GLY A 103 25.59 -0.34 0.53
C GLY A 103 25.96 0.82 1.46
N ASP A 104 25.25 1.95 1.37
CA ASP A 104 25.42 3.09 2.27
C ASP A 104 24.66 2.85 3.58
N THR A 105 23.43 2.34 3.51
CA THR A 105 22.62 1.93 4.67
C THR A 105 23.38 0.95 5.57
N MET A 106 24.06 -0.05 5.00
CA MET A 106 24.88 -1.00 5.77
C MET A 106 26.02 -0.34 6.55
N LYS A 107 26.63 0.71 6.00
CA LYS A 107 27.71 1.44 6.66
C LYS A 107 27.18 2.35 7.76
N GLU A 108 26.14 3.11 7.47
CA GLU A 108 25.52 4.07 8.40
C GLU A 108 24.99 3.38 9.66
N HIS A 109 24.41 2.20 9.50
CA HIS A 109 23.84 1.41 10.60
C HIS A 109 24.80 0.35 11.17
N GLY A 110 26.08 0.40 10.83
CA GLY A 110 27.11 -0.45 11.44
C GLY A 110 26.90 -1.96 11.24
N MET A 111 26.38 -2.38 10.08
CA MET A 111 26.01 -3.77 9.80
C MET A 111 27.20 -4.71 9.52
N ILE A 112 28.44 -4.20 9.50
CA ILE A 112 29.65 -5.00 9.25
C ILE A 112 29.94 -5.92 10.46
N GLY A 113 30.22 -7.20 10.19
CA GLY A 113 30.53 -8.20 11.21
C GLY A 113 29.53 -9.36 11.21
N ALA A 114 29.47 -10.08 12.33
CA ALA A 114 28.51 -11.17 12.51
C ALA A 114 27.09 -10.63 12.58
N GLN A 115 26.20 -11.23 11.80
CA GLN A 115 24.78 -10.90 11.70
C GLN A 115 23.96 -12.17 11.87
N HIS A 116 22.72 -11.99 12.31
CA HIS A 116 21.77 -13.07 12.55
C HIS A 116 20.52 -12.83 11.72
N PHE A 117 20.02 -13.86 11.03
CA PHE A 117 18.72 -13.78 10.37
C PHE A 117 17.61 -13.65 11.42
N SER A 118 16.68 -12.73 11.24
CA SER A 118 15.57 -12.49 12.18
C SER A 118 14.51 -13.59 12.14
N ASN A 119 14.54 -14.45 11.11
CA ASN A 119 13.56 -15.49 10.86
C ASN A 119 14.30 -16.77 10.43
N PRO A 120 13.75 -17.97 10.73
CA PRO A 120 14.34 -19.23 10.30
C PRO A 120 14.49 -19.33 8.79
N ARG A 121 15.64 -19.81 8.32
CA ARG A 121 15.86 -20.12 6.90
C ARG A 121 15.56 -21.58 6.59
N GLN A 122 15.14 -21.85 5.36
CA GLN A 122 14.88 -23.18 4.82
C GLN A 122 16.15 -24.03 4.74
N ASP A 123 17.30 -23.39 4.50
CA ASP A 123 18.62 -24.05 4.46
C ASP A 123 19.21 -24.32 5.86
N GLY A 124 18.53 -23.88 6.93
CA GLY A 124 18.98 -24.02 8.31
C GLY A 124 20.13 -23.10 8.72
N VAL A 125 20.63 -22.24 7.84
CA VAL A 125 21.68 -21.26 8.16
C VAL A 125 21.03 -20.09 8.89
N GLN A 126 21.51 -19.75 10.09
CA GLN A 126 20.93 -18.65 10.88
C GLN A 126 21.89 -17.47 11.08
N ASP A 127 23.18 -17.70 10.95
CA ASP A 127 24.22 -16.69 11.15
C ASP A 127 25.01 -16.46 9.86
N PHE A 128 25.47 -15.24 9.67
CA PHE A 128 26.31 -14.88 8.54
C PHE A 128 27.24 -13.71 8.86
N ILE A 129 28.20 -13.45 7.98
CA ILE A 129 29.18 -12.37 8.18
C ILE A 129 29.07 -11.37 7.05
N VAL A 130 28.88 -10.11 7.42
CA VAL A 130 28.93 -8.97 6.51
C VAL A 130 30.36 -8.45 6.45
N THR A 131 31.02 -8.68 5.32
CA THR A 131 32.37 -8.21 5.06
C THR A 131 32.35 -6.87 4.32
N LYS A 132 33.47 -6.13 4.33
CA LYS A 132 33.62 -4.93 3.50
C LYS A 132 33.47 -5.22 2.00
N ALA A 133 33.85 -6.42 1.55
CA ALA A 133 33.66 -6.86 0.18
C ALA A 133 32.17 -7.00 -0.14
N LEU A 134 31.39 -7.64 0.74
CA LEU A 134 29.94 -7.75 0.57
C LEU A 134 29.26 -6.39 0.51
N VAL A 135 29.63 -5.45 1.39
CA VAL A 135 29.10 -4.07 1.34
C VAL A 135 29.42 -3.39 0.00
N LYS A 136 30.60 -3.65 -0.57
CA LYS A 136 30.97 -3.13 -1.90
C LYS A 136 30.09 -3.78 -2.99
N GLU A 137 29.84 -5.08 -2.93
CA GLU A 137 28.95 -5.75 -3.89
C GLU A 137 27.54 -5.14 -3.88
N TYR A 138 26.98 -4.85 -2.70
CA TYR A 138 25.70 -4.16 -2.60
C TYR A 138 25.75 -2.75 -3.20
N LYS A 139 26.82 -2.00 -2.93
CA LYS A 139 27.01 -0.67 -3.51
C LYS A 139 27.07 -0.72 -5.03
N ASP A 140 27.88 -1.62 -5.60
CA ASP A 140 28.03 -1.79 -7.03
C ASP A 140 26.69 -2.22 -7.69
N LEU A 141 25.92 -3.09 -7.03
CA LEU A 141 24.61 -3.50 -7.55
C LEU A 141 23.60 -2.35 -7.54
N THR A 142 23.57 -1.53 -6.49
CA THR A 142 22.62 -0.40 -6.40
C THR A 142 22.81 0.65 -7.49
N GLU A 143 23.97 0.68 -8.17
CA GLU A 143 24.18 1.54 -9.35
C GLU A 143 23.29 1.14 -10.54
N GLN A 144 22.72 -0.06 -10.52
CA GLN A 144 21.79 -0.55 -11.54
C GLN A 144 20.32 -0.20 -11.27
N CYS A 145 20.00 0.30 -10.06
CA CYS A 145 18.64 0.76 -9.74
C CYS A 145 18.20 1.79 -10.78
N PHE A 146 16.93 1.78 -11.15
CA PHE A 146 16.32 2.73 -12.09
C PHE A 146 16.85 2.67 -13.54
N SER A 147 17.66 1.66 -13.89
CA SER A 147 18.24 1.53 -15.25
C SER A 147 17.23 1.16 -16.34
N ALA A 148 16.10 0.56 -15.96
CA ALA A 148 15.05 0.08 -16.87
C ALA A 148 13.78 0.94 -16.86
N VAL A 149 13.82 2.15 -16.27
CA VAL A 149 12.63 3.01 -16.14
C VAL A 149 12.16 3.48 -17.51
N THR A 150 10.92 3.13 -17.84
CA THR A 150 10.18 3.62 -19.01
C THR A 150 8.81 4.14 -18.56
N ASP A 151 8.07 4.82 -19.44
CA ASP A 151 6.71 5.27 -19.15
C ASP A 151 5.78 4.09 -18.78
N GLU A 152 5.99 2.93 -19.41
CA GLU A 152 5.24 1.71 -19.12
C GLU A 152 5.55 1.19 -17.70
N GLU A 153 6.83 1.21 -17.31
CA GLU A 153 7.25 0.79 -15.98
C GLU A 153 6.81 1.78 -14.89
N GLN A 154 6.74 3.07 -15.22
CA GLN A 154 6.19 4.10 -14.32
C GLN A 154 4.73 3.83 -13.93
N GLU A 155 3.98 3.13 -14.77
CA GLU A 155 2.62 2.71 -14.46
C GLU A 155 2.54 1.47 -13.57
N ARG A 156 3.61 0.66 -13.50
CA ARG A 156 3.63 -0.61 -12.75
C ARG A 156 4.19 -0.51 -11.34
N VAL A 157 5.01 0.50 -11.05
CA VAL A 157 5.75 0.58 -9.78
C VAL A 157 5.11 1.56 -8.81
N TRP A 158 4.72 1.05 -7.65
CA TRP A 158 4.24 1.82 -6.51
C TRP A 158 5.29 1.83 -5.39
N GLY A 159 5.66 3.01 -4.92
CA GLY A 159 6.55 3.19 -3.77
C GLY A 159 5.77 3.66 -2.55
N LEU A 160 5.88 2.94 -1.43
CA LEU A 160 5.25 3.26 -0.15
C LEU A 160 6.31 3.59 0.89
N PHE A 161 6.20 4.76 1.53
CA PHE A 161 7.22 5.32 2.41
C PHE A 161 6.62 5.70 3.77
N GLY A 162 7.11 5.06 4.83
CA GLY A 162 6.74 5.36 6.21
C GLY A 162 7.25 6.75 6.59
N ASP A 163 6.39 7.56 7.19
CA ASP A 163 6.76 8.88 7.70
C ASP A 163 7.54 8.85 9.02
N GLU A 164 7.57 7.70 9.69
CA GLU A 164 8.36 7.42 10.89
C GLU A 164 9.57 6.50 10.59
N ASP A 165 9.90 6.28 9.30
CA ASP A 165 11.09 5.53 8.91
C ASP A 165 12.38 6.34 9.18
N THR A 166 13.15 5.86 10.16
CA THR A 166 14.46 6.42 10.55
C THR A 166 15.64 5.61 10.02
N THR A 167 15.39 4.50 9.32
CA THR A 167 16.42 3.59 8.80
C THR A 167 16.80 3.93 7.37
N VAL A 168 15.81 4.19 6.52
CA VAL A 168 15.99 4.44 5.10
C VAL A 168 15.17 5.65 4.68
N ASN A 169 15.79 6.58 3.96
CA ASN A 169 15.08 7.67 3.30
C ASN A 169 15.47 7.76 1.83
N THR A 170 14.62 7.19 0.99
CA THR A 170 14.80 7.12 -0.47
C THR A 170 13.59 7.69 -1.22
N TYR A 171 12.69 8.40 -0.54
CA TYR A 171 11.47 8.95 -1.13
C TYR A 171 11.78 9.87 -2.31
N ASP A 172 12.64 10.87 -2.12
CA ASP A 172 12.97 11.84 -3.18
C ASP A 172 13.70 11.17 -4.35
N LEU A 173 14.57 10.19 -4.03
CA LEU A 173 15.26 9.39 -5.04
C LEU A 173 14.25 8.61 -5.89
N PHE A 174 13.35 7.86 -5.27
CA PHE A 174 12.32 7.11 -5.97
C PHE A 174 11.41 8.02 -6.78
N ARG A 175 10.95 9.13 -6.20
CA ARG A 175 10.04 10.06 -6.87
C ARG A 175 10.68 10.74 -8.08
N GLY A 176 12.00 10.85 -8.13
CA GLY A 176 12.72 11.30 -9.33
C GLY A 176 12.53 10.40 -10.55
N HIS A 177 12.16 9.13 -10.35
CA HIS A 177 12.03 8.12 -11.40
C HIS A 177 10.60 7.60 -11.60
N TYR A 178 9.82 7.47 -10.52
CA TYR A 178 8.48 6.88 -10.54
C TYR A 178 7.43 7.85 -9.99
N PRO A 179 6.26 8.00 -10.67
CA PRO A 179 5.23 8.94 -10.25
C PRO A 179 4.48 8.55 -8.98
N LYS A 180 4.32 7.25 -8.76
CA LYS A 180 3.46 6.68 -7.72
C LYS A 180 4.21 6.49 -6.41
N ALA A 181 4.58 7.61 -5.78
CA ALA A 181 5.22 7.63 -4.46
C ALA A 181 4.21 8.09 -3.40
N ILE A 182 3.89 7.21 -2.45
CA ILE A 182 2.88 7.45 -1.41
C ILE A 182 3.56 7.40 -0.05
N ARG A 183 3.27 8.38 0.81
CA ARG A 183 3.65 8.34 2.22
C ARG A 183 2.55 7.69 3.05
N PHE A 184 2.91 6.98 4.10
CA PHE A 184 1.96 6.39 5.03
C PHE A 184 2.42 6.49 6.48
N HIS A 185 1.49 6.40 7.43
CA HIS A 185 1.81 6.37 8.85
C HIS A 185 2.45 5.04 9.24
N GLY A 186 3.74 5.07 9.52
CA GLY A 186 4.45 3.89 10.01
C GLY A 186 5.97 3.98 9.94
N GLU A 187 6.59 3.05 10.64
CA GLU A 187 8.04 2.91 10.75
C GLU A 187 8.66 2.20 9.53
N HIS A 188 9.97 1.89 9.62
CA HIS A 188 10.70 1.13 8.60
C HIS A 188 10.11 -0.27 8.37
N ARG A 189 9.77 -0.99 9.44
CA ARG A 189 9.27 -2.36 9.35
C ARG A 189 7.77 -2.36 9.12
N MET A 190 7.35 -3.08 8.10
CA MET A 190 5.94 -3.29 7.82
C MET A 190 5.31 -4.20 8.89
N ASN A 191 4.32 -3.67 9.57
CA ASN A 191 3.49 -4.34 10.57
C ASN A 191 2.06 -4.56 10.03
N ASP A 192 1.21 -5.19 10.84
CA ASP A 192 -0.18 -5.48 10.45
C ASP A 192 -0.97 -4.24 10.05
N ASN A 193 -0.80 -3.14 10.78
CA ASN A 193 -1.53 -1.90 10.57
C ASN A 193 -1.14 -1.26 9.23
N SER A 194 0.16 -1.09 8.99
CA SER A 194 0.70 -0.56 7.73
C SER A 194 0.40 -1.47 6.54
N PHE A 195 0.44 -2.80 6.71
CA PHE A 195 0.05 -3.71 5.65
C PHE A 195 -1.44 -3.55 5.27
N MET A 196 -2.34 -3.60 6.26
CA MET A 196 -3.78 -3.52 6.03
C MET A 196 -4.26 -2.17 5.52
N HIS A 197 -3.62 -1.08 5.92
CA HIS A 197 -4.08 0.29 5.62
C HIS A 197 -3.28 1.01 4.56
N SER A 198 -2.08 0.54 4.22
CA SER A 198 -1.22 1.16 3.22
C SER A 198 -0.96 0.26 2.02
N VAL A 199 -0.71 -1.03 2.23
CA VAL A 199 -0.37 -1.96 1.13
C VAL A 199 -1.60 -2.56 0.47
N VAL A 200 -2.56 -3.08 1.26
CA VAL A 200 -3.78 -3.71 0.73
C VAL A 200 -4.59 -2.80 -0.20
N PRO A 201 -4.77 -1.49 0.06
CA PRO A 201 -5.42 -0.60 -0.89
C PRO A 201 -4.73 -0.56 -2.26
N VAL A 202 -3.39 -0.59 -2.28
CA VAL A 202 -2.61 -0.56 -3.53
C VAL A 202 -2.68 -1.90 -4.26
N ILE A 203 -2.64 -3.02 -3.53
CA ILE A 203 -2.90 -4.36 -4.10
C ILE A 203 -4.25 -4.36 -4.81
N ARG A 204 -5.27 -3.76 -4.19
CA ARG A 204 -6.61 -3.66 -4.76
C ARG A 204 -6.65 -2.83 -6.04
N TRP A 205 -5.99 -1.68 -6.08
CA TRP A 205 -5.90 -0.87 -7.30
C TRP A 205 -5.19 -1.60 -8.44
N ILE A 206 -4.14 -2.36 -8.13
CA ILE A 206 -3.42 -3.19 -9.10
C ILE A 206 -4.35 -4.31 -9.60
N ASP A 207 -5.01 -5.04 -8.69
CA ASP A 207 -5.92 -6.12 -9.03
C ASP A 207 -7.08 -5.64 -9.90
N ASP A 208 -7.73 -4.55 -9.51
CA ASP A 208 -8.84 -3.97 -10.26
C ASP A 208 -8.40 -3.56 -11.67
N ARG A 209 -7.23 -2.92 -11.81
CA ARG A 209 -6.70 -2.56 -13.12
C ARG A 209 -6.38 -3.80 -13.97
N GLN A 210 -5.75 -4.81 -13.40
CA GLN A 210 -5.41 -6.05 -14.11
C GLN A 210 -6.65 -6.79 -14.61
N GLU A 211 -7.72 -6.80 -13.81
CA GLU A 211 -9.00 -7.44 -14.17
C GLU A 211 -9.93 -6.55 -15.00
N GLY A 212 -9.59 -5.27 -15.21
CA GLY A 212 -10.50 -4.29 -15.82
C GLY A 212 -11.77 -4.07 -14.99
N ARG A 213 -11.67 -4.21 -13.66
CA ARG A 213 -12.81 -4.12 -12.74
C ARG A 213 -13.14 -2.66 -12.43
N GLU A 214 -14.36 -2.27 -12.75
CA GLU A 214 -14.93 -0.99 -12.31
C GLU A 214 -15.74 -1.21 -11.02
N ARG A 215 -15.38 -0.48 -9.96
CA ARG A 215 -16.12 -0.49 -8.70
C ARG A 215 -17.15 0.63 -8.68
N PRO A 216 -18.31 0.43 -8.05
CA PRO A 216 -19.24 1.53 -7.81
C PRO A 216 -18.56 2.64 -7.00
N ILE A 217 -18.87 3.89 -7.35
CA ILE A 217 -18.22 5.09 -6.82
C ILE A 217 -19.05 5.67 -5.67
N ILE A 218 -18.37 5.95 -4.56
CA ILE A 218 -18.91 6.76 -3.47
C ILE A 218 -18.07 8.02 -3.32
N TYR A 219 -18.71 9.17 -3.50
CA TYR A 219 -18.16 10.46 -3.09
C TYR A 219 -18.48 10.73 -1.63
N ILE A 220 -17.50 11.22 -0.87
CA ILE A 220 -17.64 11.54 0.55
C ILE A 220 -17.23 12.99 0.77
N GLY A 221 -18.18 13.85 1.10
CA GLY A 221 -17.95 15.22 1.49
C GLY A 221 -17.10 15.31 2.77
N ILE A 222 -16.07 16.17 2.75
CA ILE A 222 -15.25 16.44 3.94
C ILE A 222 -16.09 16.95 5.11
N ASP A 223 -17.18 17.67 4.83
CA ASP A 223 -18.15 18.15 5.81
C ASP A 223 -18.85 17.02 6.57
N ALA A 224 -19.07 15.85 5.95
CA ALA A 224 -19.61 14.67 6.64
C ALA A 224 -18.54 13.92 7.47
N LEU A 225 -17.26 14.11 7.14
CA LEU A 225 -16.15 13.43 7.81
C LEU A 225 -15.65 14.15 9.06
N LYS A 226 -15.74 15.49 9.08
CA LYS A 226 -15.22 16.31 10.18
C LYS A 226 -16.30 16.67 11.19
N ASP A 227 -15.95 16.62 12.46
CA ASP A 227 -16.75 17.18 13.55
C ASP A 227 -16.49 18.70 13.70
N LYS A 228 -17.18 19.32 14.66
CA LYS A 228 -17.02 20.76 14.97
C LYS A 228 -15.61 21.16 15.43
N TRP A 229 -14.78 20.20 15.82
CA TRP A 229 -13.40 20.39 16.26
C TRP A 229 -12.37 19.99 15.19
N GLN A 230 -12.80 19.78 13.95
CA GLN A 230 -11.96 19.32 12.84
C GLN A 230 -11.35 17.92 13.08
N LYS A 231 -11.95 17.10 13.94
CA LYS A 231 -11.58 15.69 14.15
C LYS A 231 -12.53 14.77 13.36
N PRO A 232 -12.12 13.53 13.07
CA PRO A 232 -13.02 12.59 12.41
C PRO A 232 -14.29 12.35 13.24
N ASN A 233 -15.46 12.40 12.59
CA ASN A 233 -16.71 11.97 13.19
C ASN A 233 -16.59 10.52 13.67
N SER A 234 -17.25 10.19 14.78
CA SER A 234 -17.24 8.83 15.34
C SER A 234 -17.65 7.80 14.29
N SER A 235 -16.99 6.65 14.28
CA SER A 235 -17.19 5.54 13.34
C SER A 235 -16.92 5.82 11.85
N SER A 236 -16.60 7.07 11.45
CA SER A 236 -16.27 7.41 10.04
C SER A 236 -15.13 6.57 9.49
N GLN A 237 -14.00 6.52 10.21
CA GLN A 237 -12.80 5.81 9.76
C GLN A 237 -13.02 4.30 9.64
N LYS A 238 -13.81 3.73 10.56
CA LYS A 238 -14.20 2.32 10.48
C LYS A 238 -15.05 2.06 9.24
N THR A 239 -16.01 2.94 8.97
CA THR A 239 -16.91 2.84 7.82
C THR A 239 -16.18 2.98 6.51
N ILE A 240 -15.28 3.97 6.36
CA ILE A 240 -14.41 4.14 5.18
C ILE A 240 -13.65 2.85 4.88
N ARG A 241 -13.01 2.26 5.91
CA ARG A 241 -12.27 1.00 5.74
C ARG A 241 -13.14 -0.12 5.20
N THR A 242 -14.36 -0.26 5.71
CA THR A 242 -15.33 -1.24 5.21
C THR A 242 -15.75 -0.93 3.78
N LEU A 243 -16.05 0.32 3.44
CA LEU A 243 -16.51 0.69 2.11
C LEU A 243 -15.45 0.49 1.03
N LEU A 244 -14.17 0.73 1.33
CA LEU A 244 -13.06 0.52 0.38
C LEU A 244 -13.05 -0.91 -0.19
N GLU A 245 -13.61 -1.89 0.54
CA GLU A 245 -13.63 -3.31 0.16
C GLU A 245 -14.45 -3.60 -1.09
N THR A 246 -15.46 -2.78 -1.34
CA THR A 246 -16.42 -2.99 -2.42
C THR A 246 -16.48 -1.78 -3.35
N TYR A 247 -16.25 -0.58 -2.83
CA TYR A 247 -16.45 0.68 -3.52
C TYR A 247 -15.14 1.41 -3.81
N GLN A 248 -15.13 2.19 -4.89
CA GLN A 248 -14.12 3.20 -5.13
C GLN A 248 -14.54 4.49 -4.39
N LEU A 249 -13.68 4.99 -3.50
CA LEU A 249 -13.98 6.17 -2.70
C LEU A 249 -13.25 7.40 -3.21
N TYR A 250 -13.96 8.52 -3.27
CA TYR A 250 -13.39 9.85 -3.51
C TYR A 250 -13.81 10.82 -2.41
N PHE A 251 -12.90 11.71 -2.02
CA PHE A 251 -13.09 12.68 -0.96
C PHE A 251 -13.32 14.06 -1.56
N VAL A 252 -14.49 14.64 -1.31
CA VAL A 252 -14.95 15.87 -1.96
C VAL A 252 -14.85 17.04 -0.99
N ALA A 253 -14.13 18.09 -1.41
CA ALA A 253 -14.01 19.34 -0.68
C ALA A 253 -14.39 20.51 -1.59
N ASP A 254 -14.69 21.65 -0.98
CA ASP A 254 -14.96 22.87 -1.74
C ASP A 254 -13.68 23.38 -2.42
N ALA A 255 -13.84 24.14 -3.50
CA ALA A 255 -12.74 24.78 -4.22
C ALA A 255 -12.76 26.29 -4.01
N PRO A 256 -12.41 26.81 -2.81
CA PRO A 256 -12.36 28.24 -2.56
C PRO A 256 -11.12 28.89 -3.20
N ASP A 257 -11.15 30.22 -3.34
CA ASP A 257 -9.96 31.02 -3.68
C ASP A 257 -9.05 31.19 -2.44
N ASN A 258 -8.58 30.07 -1.87
CA ASN A 258 -7.66 30.05 -0.74
C ASN A 258 -6.72 28.84 -0.83
N ALA A 259 -5.45 29.07 -1.19
CA ALA A 259 -4.44 28.03 -1.33
C ALA A 259 -4.21 27.21 -0.03
N SER A 260 -4.27 27.84 1.15
CA SER A 260 -4.00 27.12 2.41
C SER A 260 -5.06 26.06 2.69
N TYR A 261 -6.31 26.31 2.29
CA TYR A 261 -7.41 25.37 2.46
C TYR A 261 -7.13 24.02 1.80
N TYR A 262 -6.61 24.02 0.57
CA TYR A 262 -6.26 22.78 -0.14
C TYR A 262 -5.18 21.98 0.61
N THR A 263 -4.17 22.68 1.14
CA THR A 263 -3.12 22.06 1.96
C THR A 263 -3.72 21.47 3.24
N ASP A 264 -4.57 22.21 3.95
CA ASP A 264 -5.19 21.76 5.20
C ASP A 264 -6.09 20.54 4.99
N ILE A 265 -6.86 20.51 3.89
CA ILE A 265 -7.69 19.35 3.53
C ILE A 265 -6.83 18.14 3.20
N ASN A 266 -5.81 18.30 2.36
CA ASN A 266 -4.92 17.19 2.00
C ASN A 266 -4.14 16.66 3.21
N GLN A 267 -3.69 17.54 4.11
CA GLN A 267 -3.04 17.13 5.36
C GLN A 267 -4.02 16.39 6.29
N TRP A 268 -5.26 16.84 6.39
CA TRP A 268 -6.27 16.15 7.18
C TRP A 268 -6.60 14.76 6.61
N LEU A 269 -6.74 14.65 5.29
CA LEU A 269 -6.96 13.37 4.62
C LEU A 269 -5.74 12.45 4.78
N TYR A 270 -4.53 12.98 4.66
CA TYR A 270 -3.30 12.23 4.93
C TYR A 270 -3.28 11.65 6.35
N GLU A 271 -3.60 12.48 7.35
CA GLU A 271 -3.60 12.12 8.77
C GLU A 271 -4.63 11.03 9.12
N TYR A 272 -5.85 11.14 8.59
CA TYR A 272 -6.96 10.31 9.05
C TYR A 272 -7.39 9.22 8.07
N VAL A 273 -7.26 9.47 6.77
CA VAL A 273 -7.63 8.51 5.71
C VAL A 273 -6.38 7.82 5.15
N ASN A 274 -5.28 8.55 5.00
CA ASN A 274 -3.97 8.10 4.54
C ASN A 274 -3.97 7.57 3.09
N VAL A 275 -3.29 6.45 2.79
CA VAL A 275 -3.10 5.91 1.43
C VAL A 275 -4.38 5.89 0.58
N PRO A 276 -5.55 5.44 1.07
CA PRO A 276 -6.79 5.49 0.30
C PRO A 276 -7.22 6.85 -0.26
N ALA A 277 -6.74 7.97 0.29
CA ALA A 277 -7.00 9.32 -0.21
C ALA A 277 -6.00 9.76 -1.31
N TRP A 278 -4.89 9.05 -1.49
CA TRP A 278 -3.86 9.43 -2.47
C TRP A 278 -4.45 9.40 -3.89
N GLY A 279 -4.44 10.56 -4.56
CA GLY A 279 -5.03 10.70 -5.90
C GLY A 279 -6.56 10.68 -5.94
N HIS A 280 -7.26 10.60 -4.80
CA HIS A 280 -8.71 10.47 -4.72
C HIS A 280 -9.41 11.67 -4.07
N THR A 281 -8.75 12.82 -4.00
CA THR A 281 -9.35 14.07 -3.54
C THR A 281 -9.89 14.87 -4.73
N VAL A 282 -11.14 15.32 -4.64
CA VAL A 282 -11.80 16.16 -5.65
C VAL A 282 -12.17 17.50 -5.00
N PHE A 283 -11.61 18.59 -5.52
CA PHE A 283 -11.99 19.95 -5.11
C PHE A 283 -12.98 20.53 -6.12
N THR A 284 -14.20 20.85 -5.68
CA THR A 284 -15.23 21.43 -6.55
C THR A 284 -16.28 22.19 -5.75
N ASN A 285 -16.82 23.26 -6.34
CA ASN A 285 -18.01 23.96 -5.82
C ASN A 285 -19.31 23.50 -6.52
N GLN A 286 -19.22 22.52 -7.42
CA GLN A 286 -20.33 21.99 -8.21
C GLN A 286 -20.47 20.49 -7.96
N ARG A 287 -20.71 20.11 -6.70
CA ARG A 287 -20.78 18.72 -6.22
C ARG A 287 -21.86 17.93 -6.96
N GLN A 288 -22.94 18.58 -7.38
CA GLN A 288 -24.07 17.99 -8.10
C GLN A 288 -23.70 17.47 -9.50
N LEU A 289 -22.58 17.95 -10.08
CA LEU A 289 -22.07 17.49 -11.37
C LEU A 289 -21.19 16.23 -11.28
N LEU A 290 -20.91 15.74 -10.07
CA LEU A 290 -20.10 14.53 -9.89
C LEU A 290 -20.91 13.30 -10.31
N TYR A 291 -20.35 12.53 -11.23
CA TYR A 291 -20.95 11.29 -11.74
C TYR A 291 -20.43 10.09 -10.93
N GLY A 292 -21.33 9.41 -10.24
CA GLY A 292 -21.05 8.22 -9.43
C GLY A 292 -22.32 7.66 -8.81
N ASP A 293 -22.22 6.55 -8.11
CA ASP A 293 -23.38 5.84 -7.58
C ASP A 293 -23.98 6.54 -6.35
N TYR A 294 -23.10 6.98 -5.43
CA TYR A 294 -23.52 7.58 -4.16
C TYR A 294 -22.72 8.85 -3.80
N PHE A 295 -23.39 9.76 -3.09
CA PHE A 295 -22.75 10.93 -2.47
C PHE A 295 -23.12 11.02 -0.99
N ILE A 296 -22.14 10.90 -0.10
CA ILE A 296 -22.31 11.08 1.35
C ILE A 296 -21.93 12.51 1.70
N GLY A 297 -22.89 13.33 2.15
CA GLY A 297 -22.65 14.74 2.48
C GLY A 297 -23.71 15.30 3.43
N THR A 298 -23.65 16.59 3.73
CA THR A 298 -24.60 17.26 4.64
C THR A 298 -25.65 18.14 3.96
N ASP A 299 -25.66 18.19 2.63
CA ASP A 299 -26.57 19.05 1.86
C ASP A 299 -28.03 18.62 2.07
N GLN A 300 -28.86 19.53 2.58
CA GLN A 300 -30.29 19.25 2.85
C GLN A 300 -31.16 19.19 1.60
N HIS A 301 -30.72 19.85 0.53
CA HIS A 301 -31.36 19.84 -0.78
C HIS A 301 -30.33 19.38 -1.79
N TRP A 302 -30.62 18.27 -2.47
CA TRP A 302 -29.72 17.66 -3.43
C TRP A 302 -30.42 17.45 -4.77
N ASP A 303 -29.79 17.95 -5.81
CA ASP A 303 -30.20 17.86 -7.21
C ASP A 303 -29.10 17.22 -8.09
N GLY A 304 -28.14 16.53 -7.46
CA GLY A 304 -27.03 15.90 -8.15
C GLY A 304 -27.33 14.53 -8.74
N MET A 305 -26.44 14.07 -9.61
CA MET A 305 -26.60 12.81 -10.35
C MET A 305 -26.47 11.56 -9.48
N ALA A 306 -25.61 11.60 -8.46
CA ALA A 306 -25.42 10.49 -7.53
C ALA A 306 -26.57 10.38 -6.53
N THR A 307 -26.82 9.17 -6.01
CA THR A 307 -27.79 8.96 -4.93
C THR A 307 -27.24 9.54 -3.63
N GLN A 308 -27.88 10.57 -3.10
CA GLN A 308 -27.39 11.22 -1.89
C GLN A 308 -27.75 10.44 -0.61
N ILE A 309 -26.78 10.32 0.28
CA ILE A 309 -26.93 9.92 1.67
C ILE A 309 -26.65 11.15 2.53
N CYS A 310 -27.73 11.83 2.95
CA CYS A 310 -27.63 13.05 3.76
C CYS A 310 -27.26 12.70 5.20
N PHE A 311 -25.98 12.82 5.53
CA PHE A 311 -25.44 12.67 6.88
C PHE A 311 -26.01 13.74 7.82
N GLY A 312 -26.42 13.31 9.02
CA GLY A 312 -27.08 14.16 10.02
C GLY A 312 -28.60 14.26 9.85
N SER A 313 -29.19 13.60 8.85
CA SER A 313 -30.64 13.45 8.72
C SER A 313 -31.23 12.48 9.75
N ASP A 314 -32.56 12.44 9.87
CA ASP A 314 -33.26 11.51 10.77
C ASP A 314 -32.96 10.02 10.46
N THR A 315 -32.65 9.71 9.20
CA THR A 315 -32.35 8.34 8.75
C THR A 315 -30.86 8.01 8.85
N PHE A 316 -29.98 8.97 8.54
CA PHE A 316 -28.52 8.79 8.52
C PHE A 316 -27.85 9.73 9.51
N LYS A 317 -28.22 9.61 10.79
CA LYS A 317 -27.76 10.51 11.84
C LYS A 317 -26.27 10.32 12.14
N THR A 318 -25.77 9.10 11.99
CA THR A 318 -24.40 8.70 12.34
C THR A 318 -23.74 7.88 11.23
N TRP A 319 -22.42 7.72 11.31
CA TRP A 319 -21.68 6.86 10.39
C TRP A 319 -22.01 5.37 10.56
N ASP A 320 -22.48 4.95 11.73
CA ASP A 320 -22.94 3.58 11.95
C ASP A 320 -24.26 3.29 11.19
N ASP A 321 -25.13 4.29 11.03
CA ASP A 321 -26.34 4.19 10.20
C ASP A 321 -25.96 4.02 8.72
N ILE A 322 -24.98 4.79 8.25
CA ILE A 322 -24.43 4.71 6.90
C ILE A 322 -23.78 3.34 6.66
N ALA A 323 -22.94 2.87 7.59
CA ALA A 323 -22.32 1.55 7.51
C ALA A 323 -23.38 0.45 7.39
N SER A 324 -24.44 0.54 8.20
CA SER A 324 -25.56 -0.41 8.18
C SER A 324 -26.33 -0.40 6.84
N CYS A 325 -26.47 0.77 6.21
CA CYS A 325 -27.07 0.91 4.89
C CYS A 325 -26.25 0.17 3.83
N PHE A 326 -24.95 0.46 3.74
CA PHE A 326 -24.09 -0.16 2.73
C PHE A 326 -23.85 -1.65 2.95
N LEU A 327 -23.90 -2.12 4.21
CA LEU A 327 -23.88 -3.56 4.48
C LEU A 327 -25.11 -4.28 3.91
N ARG A 328 -26.28 -3.62 3.89
CA ARG A 328 -27.50 -4.19 3.27
C ARG A 328 -27.44 -4.13 1.74
N LEU A 329 -26.82 -3.09 1.18
CA LEU A 329 -26.64 -2.93 -0.27
C LEU A 329 -25.59 -3.90 -0.84
N GLY A 330 -24.47 -4.10 -0.13
CA GLY A 330 -23.37 -4.98 -0.56
C GLY A 330 -23.54 -6.45 -0.18
N GLY A 331 -24.63 -6.81 0.51
CA GLY A 331 -24.99 -8.19 0.84
C GLY A 331 -25.93 -8.86 -0.18
N GLN A 332 -26.09 -8.26 -1.36
CA GLN A 332 -26.89 -8.80 -2.48
C GLN A 332 -26.01 -9.52 -3.51
#